data_AF-A0A8I0HF12-F1
#
_entry.id   AF-A0A8I0HF12-F1
#
_cell.length_a   1.000
_cell.length_b   1.000
_cell.length_c   1.000
_cell.angle_alpha   90.00
_cell.angle_beta   90.00
_cell.angle_gamma   90.00
#
_symmetry.space_group_name_H-M   'P 1'
#
loop_
_entity.id
_entity.type
_entity.pdbx_description
1 polymer ?
#
loop_
_entity_poly.entity_id
_entity_poly.type
_entity_poly.pdbx_seq_one_letter_code
_entity_poly.pdbx_strand_id
1 'polypeptide(L)' 'SGETFTVRMDREECRNLILETVFATAQDDSKPILTGVLLELGEEIKAVATDAYQFAMRTVPLEHPTPEKTVVIPGRSLL' A
#
# COMPACT_ATOMS: atom_id res chain seq x y z
N SER A 1 19.53 -12.40 5.29
CA SER A 1 18.37 -12.95 6.01
C SER A 1 17.24 -11.95 5.86
N GLY A 2 16.26 -12.22 4.99
CA GLY A 2 15.14 -11.30 4.80
C GLY A 2 14.28 -11.29 6.06
N GLU A 3 14.19 -10.16 6.73
CA GLU A 3 13.29 -9.99 7.86
C GLU A 3 11.84 -10.13 7.36
N THR A 4 11.13 -11.11 7.88
CA THR A 4 9.72 -11.35 7.55
C THR A 4 8.86 -10.69 8.62
N PHE A 5 7.82 -10.00 8.20
CA PHE A 5 6.80 -9.44 9.08
C PHE A 5 5.43 -9.94 8.61
N THR A 6 4.45 -9.92 9.50
CA THR A 6 3.10 -10.39 9.20
C THR A 6 2.10 -9.38 9.75
N VAL A 7 1.15 -9.00 8.90
CA VAL A 7 0.02 -8.16 9.26
C VAL A 7 -1.24 -8.99 9.08
N ARG A 8 -2.17 -8.91 10.03
CA ARG A 8 -3.47 -9.58 9.95
C ARG A 8 -4.55 -8.51 9.83
N MET A 9 -5.44 -8.68 8.86
CA MET A 9 -6.59 -7.81 8.64
C MET A 9 -7.70 -8.60 7.95
N ASP A 10 -8.90 -8.01 7.93
CA ASP A 10 -10.02 -8.58 7.20
C ASP A 10 -9.74 -8.67 5.68
N ARG A 11 -10.29 -9.70 5.04
CA ARG A 11 -10.07 -9.96 3.61
C ARG A 11 -10.69 -8.89 2.73
N GLU A 12 -11.89 -8.43 3.06
CA GLU A 12 -12.58 -7.38 2.31
C GLU A 12 -11.86 -6.05 2.48
N GLU A 13 -11.43 -5.72 3.71
CA GLU A 13 -10.62 -4.52 3.95
C GLU A 13 -9.29 -4.53 3.21
N CYS A 14 -8.58 -5.66 3.18
CA CYS A 14 -7.35 -5.80 2.39
C CYS A 14 -7.62 -5.56 0.89
N ARG A 15 -8.68 -6.17 0.36
CA ARG A 15 -9.07 -5.99 -1.05
C ARG A 15 -9.43 -4.53 -1.37
N ASN A 16 -10.20 -3.87 -0.50
CA ASN A 16 -10.63 -2.50 -0.71
C ASN A 16 -9.46 -1.53 -0.57
N LEU A 17 -8.57 -1.72 0.42
CA LEU A 17 -7.29 -1.00 0.56
C LEU A 17 -6.51 -0.98 -0.76
N ILE A 18 -6.38 -2.15 -1.39
CA ILE A 18 -5.66 -2.30 -2.66
C ILE A 18 -6.40 -1.60 -3.81
N LEU A 19 -7.66 -1.97 -4.04
CA LEU A 19 -8.41 -1.49 -5.21
C LEU A 19 -8.66 0.01 -5.20
N GLU A 20 -8.83 0.60 -4.02
CA GLU A 20 -9.05 2.03 -3.85
C GLU A 20 -7.77 2.86 -3.94
N THR A 21 -6.59 2.24 -4.07
CA THR A 21 -5.31 2.96 -4.16
C THR A 21 -4.50 2.61 -5.41
N VAL A 22 -4.41 1.33 -5.79
CA VAL A 22 -3.50 0.86 -6.87
C VAL A 22 -3.78 1.54 -8.23
N PHE A 23 -5.02 1.95 -8.50
CA PHE A 23 -5.39 2.60 -9.76
C PHE A 23 -4.70 3.96 -9.97
N ALA A 24 -4.25 4.61 -8.88
CA ALA A 24 -3.57 5.90 -8.93
C ALA A 24 -2.06 5.76 -9.17
N THR A 25 -1.52 4.55 -9.38
CA THR A 25 -0.10 4.34 -9.69
C THR A 25 0.24 4.74 -11.12
N ALA A 26 1.46 5.27 -11.32
CA ALA A 26 1.99 5.55 -12.65
C ALA A 26 2.12 4.26 -13.48
N GLN A 27 1.76 4.35 -14.77
CA GLN A 27 1.80 3.22 -15.69
C GLN A 27 3.15 3.07 -16.41
N ASP A 28 3.89 4.17 -16.53
CA ASP A 28 5.22 4.20 -17.12
C ASP A 28 6.33 4.31 -16.05
N ASP A 29 7.54 3.93 -16.45
CA ASP A 29 8.71 3.89 -15.57
C ASP A 29 9.48 5.22 -15.54
N SER A 30 8.88 6.34 -15.96
CA SER A 30 9.56 7.66 -15.92
C SER A 30 9.89 8.08 -14.49
N LYS A 31 9.03 7.71 -13.54
CA LYS A 31 9.23 7.85 -12.09
C LYS A 31 8.94 6.50 -11.41
N PRO A 32 9.94 5.58 -11.35
CA PRO A 32 9.73 4.22 -10.84
C PRO A 32 9.16 4.15 -9.41
N ILE A 33 9.40 5.17 -8.59
CA ILE A 33 8.83 5.23 -7.24
C ILE A 33 7.30 5.38 -7.22
N LEU A 34 6.71 5.88 -8.31
CA LEU A 34 5.27 6.12 -8.46
C LEU A 34 4.51 4.93 -9.08
N THR A 35 5.22 3.89 -9.52
CA THR A 35 4.60 2.69 -10.12
C THR A 35 4.12 1.67 -9.07
N GLY A 36 4.13 2.07 -7.79
CA GLY A 36 3.77 1.21 -6.67
C GLY A 36 2.91 1.94 -5.65
N VAL A 37 2.36 1.16 -4.73
CA VAL A 37 1.60 1.66 -3.58
C VAL A 37 2.54 1.69 -2.38
N LEU A 38 2.67 2.85 -1.75
CA LEU A 38 3.33 3.00 -0.47
C LEU A 38 2.40 2.47 0.62
N LEU A 39 2.85 1.46 1.36
CA LEU A 39 2.22 0.99 2.59
C LEU A 39 3.02 1.47 3.80
N GLU A 40 2.35 2.16 4.70
CA GLU A 40 2.85 2.48 6.04
C GLU A 40 2.09 1.62 7.05
N LEU A 41 2.84 0.93 7.90
CA LEU A 41 2.34 0.01 8.92
C LEU A 41 2.65 0.58 10.30
N GLY A 42 1.76 0.31 11.26
CA GLY A 42 1.89 0.75 12.65
C GLY A 42 0.63 0.33 13.43
N GLU A 43 -0.03 1.31 14.03
CA GLU A 43 -1.38 1.17 14.61
C GLU A 43 -2.47 0.99 13.53
N GLU A 44 -2.18 1.45 12.32
CA GLU A 44 -3.03 1.37 11.14
C GLU A 44 -2.19 0.97 9.93
N ILE A 45 -2.85 0.49 8.88
CA ILE A 45 -2.26 0.40 7.54
C ILE A 45 -2.72 1.62 6.75
N LYS A 46 -1.77 2.40 6.24
CA LYS A 46 -2.02 3.45 5.26
C LYS A 46 -1.48 3.04 3.91
N ALA A 47 -2.33 3.02 2.90
CA ALA A 47 -1.96 2.81 1.51
C ALA A 47 -2.05 4.14 0.76
N VAL A 48 -1.00 4.47 0.01
CA VAL A 48 -0.89 5.73 -0.76
C VAL A 48 -0.35 5.46 -2.16
N ALA A 49 -0.97 6.04 -3.18
CA ALA A 49 -0.52 5.96 -4.57
C ALA A 49 -0.79 7.26 -5.32
N THR A 50 0.08 7.59 -6.27
CA THR A 50 -0.05 8.76 -7.15
C THR A 50 0.76 8.58 -8.42
N ASP A 51 0.30 9.18 -9.51
CA ASP A 51 0.98 9.28 -10.80
C ASP A 51 1.44 10.73 -11.10
N ALA A 52 1.44 11.59 -10.08
CA ALA A 52 1.64 13.05 -10.13
C ALA A 52 0.49 13.87 -10.73
N TYR A 53 -0.60 13.24 -11.18
CA TYR A 53 -1.83 13.92 -11.64
C TYR A 53 -3.00 13.68 -10.71
N GLN A 54 -3.13 12.45 -10.21
CA GLN A 54 -4.14 12.02 -9.25
C GLN A 54 -3.49 11.34 -8.05
N PHE A 55 -4.24 11.27 -6.96
CA PHE A 55 -3.80 10.72 -5.69
C PHE A 55 -4.93 9.89 -5.09
N ALA A 56 -4.55 8.76 -4.50
CA ALA A 56 -5.45 7.92 -3.72
C ALA A 56 -4.79 7.51 -2.41
N MET A 57 -5.57 7.53 -1.33
CA MET A 57 -5.14 7.13 -0.01
C MET A 57 -6.28 6.44 0.73
N ARG A 58 -5.92 5.35 1.43
CA ARG A 58 -6.83 4.66 2.35
C ARG A 58 -6.10 4.27 3.62
N THR A 59 -6.79 4.43 4.74
CA THR A 59 -6.32 4.06 6.07
C THR A 59 -7.25 3.02 6.66
N VAL A 60 -6.68 1.94 7.20
CA VAL A 60 -7.43 0.88 7.88
C VAL A 60 -6.79 0.65 9.27
N PRO A 61 -7.52 0.85 10.37
CA PRO A 61 -7.00 0.56 11.70
C PRO A 61 -6.74 -0.95 11.86
N LEU A 62 -5.68 -1.30 12.57
CA LEU A 62 -5.35 -2.69 12.86
C LEU A 62 -5.86 -3.10 14.24
N GLU A 63 -6.50 -4.26 14.33
CA GLU A 63 -6.85 -4.86 15.63
C GLU A 63 -5.58 -5.23 16.43
N HIS A 64 -4.49 -5.53 15.72
CA HIS A 64 -3.21 -5.89 16.29
C HIS A 64 -2.12 -5.03 15.63
N PRO A 65 -1.68 -3.95 16.31
CA PRO A 65 -0.62 -3.08 15.80
C PRO A 65 0.65 -3.84 15.46
N THR A 66 1.40 -3.33 14.49
CA THR A 66 2.70 -3.87 14.07
C THR A 66 3.82 -2.86 14.30
N PRO A 67 5.10 -3.28 14.36
CA PRO A 67 6.21 -2.34 14.33
C PRO A 67 6.11 -1.40 13.13
N GLU A 68 6.48 -0.14 13.33
CA GLU A 68 6.46 0.86 12.26
C GLU A 68 7.32 0.40 11.08
N LYS A 69 6.71 0.38 9.90
CA LYS A 69 7.40 -0.02 8.68
C LYS A 69 6.78 0.63 7.47
N THR A 70 7.65 1.04 6.55
CA THR A 70 7.24 1.61 5.27
C THR A 70 7.77 0.74 4.15
N VAL A 71 6.90 0.38 3.20
CA VAL A 71 7.25 -0.46 2.05
C VAL A 71 6.52 0.04 0.81
N VAL A 72 7.18 0.01 -0.33
CA VAL A 72 6.52 0.22 -1.63
C VAL A 72 6.28 -1.16 -2.25
N ILE A 73 5.03 -1.48 -2.53
CA ILE A 73 4.66 -2.69 -3.26
C ILE A 73 4.40 -2.31 -4.72
N PRO A 74 5.06 -2.95 -5.69
CA PRO A 74 4.80 -2.71 -7.11
C PRO A 74 3.32 -2.90 -7.45
N GLY A 75 2.70 -1.95 -8.15
CA GLY A 75 1.27 -1.97 -8.44
C GLY A 75 0.83 -3.23 -9.21
N ARG A 76 1.70 -3.73 -10.10
CA ARG A 76 1.45 -4.98 -10.85
C ARG A 76 1.36 -6.23 -9.97
N SER A 77 1.94 -6.22 -8.78
CA SER A 77 1.85 -7.33 -7.82
C SER A 77 0.56 -7.31 -7.00
N LEU A 78 -0.19 -6.20 -7.07
CA LEU A 78 -1.42 -5.97 -6.32
C LEU A 78 -2.69 -6.17 -7.17
N LEU A 79 -2.54 -6.30 -8.48
CA LEU A 79 -3.60 -6.61 -9.45
C LEU A 79 -3.69 -8.13 -9.66
#